data_AF-A0A8H4XRA1-F1
#
_entry.id   AF-A0A8H4XRA1-F1
#
_cell.length_a   1.000
_cell.length_b   1.000
_cell.length_c   1.000
_cell.angle_alpha   90.00
_cell.angle_beta   90.00
_cell.angle_gamma   90.00
#
_symmetry.space_group_name_H-M   'P 1'
#
loop_
_entity.id
_entity.type
_entity.pdbx_description
1 polymer ?
#
loop_
_entity_poly.entity_id
_entity_poly.type
_entity_poly.pdbx_seq_one_letter_code
_entity_poly.pdbx_strand_id
1 'polypeptide(L)'
;MPKNLEIRAVGAAITAGNCVVVELQITAGQKAVSELLQNLLKTSLDHSVIEFVSSRASDEDLSPSHIRLFQEKSQNERQPASSKTLFPLSSTTRSVAIVDRTADLTSAAEAIATARFAYGGNSPYAPDLVLVNEFVKS
;
A
#
# COMPACT_ATOMS: atom_id res chain seq x y z
N MET A 1 -0.45 0.41 8.13
CA MET A 1 0.33 0.01 6.94
C MET A 1 0.21 0.92 5.70
N PRO A 2 -0.47 2.10 5.67
CA PRO A 2 -0.53 2.88 4.42
C PRO A 2 0.84 3.48 4.02
N LYS A 3 1.65 3.86 5.00
CA LYS A 3 2.90 4.65 4.83
C LYS A 3 3.97 4.03 3.93
N ASN A 4 4.18 2.70 3.98
CA ASN A 4 5.23 2.04 3.20
C ASN A 4 4.83 1.83 1.74
N LEU A 5 3.52 1.73 1.46
CA LEU A 5 3.02 1.54 0.10
C LEU A 5 3.05 2.86 -0.67
N GLU A 6 2.83 3.99 0.01
CA GLU A 6 2.87 5.34 -0.59
C GLU A 6 4.27 5.65 -1.16
N ILE A 7 5.32 5.49 -0.36
CA ILE A 7 6.69 5.85 -0.78
C ILE A 7 7.19 4.97 -1.93
N ARG A 8 6.85 3.68 -1.94
CA ARG A 8 7.28 2.74 -3.00
C ARG A 8 6.65 3.09 -4.35
N ALA A 9 5.35 3.40 -4.37
CA ALA A 9 4.66 3.79 -5.58
C ALA A 9 5.19 5.13 -6.13
N VAL A 10 5.39 6.11 -5.25
CA VAL A 10 5.98 7.42 -5.60
C VAL A 10 7.38 7.23 -6.19
N GLY A 11 8.25 6.45 -5.53
CA GLY A 11 9.61 6.21 -6.02
C GLY A 11 9.66 5.53 -7.39
N ALA A 12 8.78 4.54 -7.64
CA ALA A 12 8.66 3.88 -8.93
C ALA A 12 8.18 4.86 -10.03
N ALA A 13 7.17 5.68 -9.73
CA ALA A 13 6.63 6.65 -10.67
C ALA A 13 7.66 7.73 -11.05
N ILE A 14 8.40 8.25 -10.06
CA ILE A 14 9.47 9.24 -10.27
C ILE A 14 10.62 8.63 -11.10
N THR A 15 11.04 7.40 -10.79
CA THR A 15 12.11 6.72 -11.54
C THR A 15 11.71 6.45 -13.00
N ALA A 16 10.43 6.21 -13.25
CA ALA A 16 9.88 6.09 -14.60
C ALA A 16 9.70 7.44 -15.33
N GLY A 17 10.09 8.56 -14.72
CA GLY A 17 10.03 9.90 -15.31
C GLY A 17 8.64 10.56 -15.24
N ASN A 18 7.76 10.11 -14.35
CA ASN A 18 6.44 10.70 -14.18
C ASN A 18 6.45 11.76 -13.06
N CYS A 19 5.62 12.79 -13.21
CA CYS A 19 5.24 13.68 -12.12
C CYS A 19 4.17 13.01 -11.26
N VAL A 20 4.23 13.22 -9.95
CA VAL A 20 3.37 12.53 -8.98
C VAL A 20 2.60 13.52 -8.12
N VAL A 21 1.29 13.34 -8.07
CA VAL A 21 0.41 14.04 -7.12
C VAL A 21 -0.01 13.05 -6.04
N VAL A 22 0.30 13.36 -4.78
CA VAL A 22 0.00 12.50 -3.64
C VAL A 22 -1.15 13.09 -2.84
N GLU A 23 -2.28 12.40 -2.81
CA GLU A 23 -3.39 12.71 -1.91
C GLU A 23 -3.06 12.16 -0.51
N LEU A 24 -2.91 13.04 0.49
CA LEU A 24 -2.57 12.65 1.85
C LEU A 24 -3.58 13.20 2.87
N GLN A 25 -4.40 12.32 3.45
CA GLN A 25 -5.31 12.69 4.52
C GLN A 25 -4.60 12.61 5.89
N ILE A 26 -4.22 13.78 6.41
CA ILE A 26 -3.53 13.87 7.69
C ILE A 26 -4.51 13.63 8.84
N THR A 27 -4.48 12.42 9.42
CA THR A 27 -5.23 12.10 10.65
C THR A 27 -4.42 12.51 11.88
N ALA A 28 -5.08 12.89 12.98
CA ALA A 28 -4.45 13.45 14.19
C ALA A 28 -3.30 12.61 14.78
N GLY A 29 -3.38 11.28 14.72
CA GLY A 29 -2.32 10.38 15.19
C GLY A 29 -1.11 10.23 14.26
N GLN A 30 -1.13 10.84 13.07
CA GLN A 30 -0.12 10.61 12.01
C GLN A 30 0.53 11.89 11.48
N LYS A 31 0.10 13.06 11.98
CA LYS A 31 0.54 14.39 11.55
C LYS A 31 2.05 14.57 11.47
N ALA A 32 2.76 14.24 12.56
CA ALA A 32 4.21 14.44 12.62
C ALA A 32 4.99 13.65 11.55
N VAL A 33 4.56 12.43 11.24
CA VAL A 33 5.24 11.59 10.22
C VAL A 33 4.93 12.07 8.82
N SER A 34 3.67 12.43 8.57
CA SER A 34 3.22 12.98 7.28
C SER A 34 3.89 14.32 6.94
N GLU A 35 4.04 15.21 7.92
CA GLU A 35 4.72 16.49 7.75
C GLU A 35 6.23 16.30 7.51
N LEU A 36 6.87 15.43 8.29
CA LEU A 36 8.29 15.12 8.09
C LEU A 36 8.55 14.53 6.70
N LEU A 37 7.71 13.59 6.26
CA LEU A 37 7.84 12.98 4.94
C LEU A 37 7.68 14.01 3.82
N GLN A 38 6.67 14.88 3.91
CA GLN A 38 6.47 15.96 2.95
C GLN A 38 7.67 16.90 2.89
N ASN A 39 8.20 17.30 4.05
CA ASN A 39 9.35 18.19 4.11
C ASN A 39 10.59 17.54 3.48
N LEU A 40 10.86 16.28 3.79
CA LEU A 40 11.99 15.54 3.21
C LEU A 40 11.86 15.40 1.69
N LEU A 41 10.68 15.04 1.20
CA LEU A 41 10.44 14.87 -0.24
C LEU A 41 10.49 16.20 -0.98
N LYS A 42 9.85 17.27 -0.47
CA LYS A 42 9.91 18.61 -1.07
C LYS A 42 11.30 19.23 -1.05
N THR A 43 12.15 18.87 -0.08
CA THR A 43 13.54 19.36 -0.01
C THR A 43 14.48 18.56 -0.93
N SER A 44 14.16 17.29 -1.20
CA SER A 44 15.02 16.40 -1.99
C SER A 44 14.66 16.35 -3.47
N LEU A 45 13.45 16.77 -3.84
CA LEU A 45 12.91 16.72 -5.20
C LEU A 45 12.56 18.13 -5.68
N ASP A 46 12.61 18.34 -7.00
CA ASP A 46 12.13 19.58 -7.61
C ASP A 46 10.61 19.73 -7.38
N HIS A 47 10.16 20.96 -7.13
CA HIS A 47 8.74 21.30 -6.92
C HIS A 47 7.83 20.92 -8.09
N SER A 48 8.39 20.73 -9.30
CA SER A 48 7.64 20.27 -10.48
C SER A 48 7.44 18.75 -10.55
N VAL A 49 8.15 17.97 -9.73
CA VAL A 49 8.13 16.49 -9.77
C VAL A 49 7.08 15.92 -8.81
N ILE A 50 6.88 16.55 -7.65
CA ILE A 50 5.99 16.06 -6.61
C ILE A 50 5.13 17.18 -6.01
N GLU A 51 3.82 16.94 -5.92
CA GLU A 51 2.88 17.82 -5.24
C GLU A 51 2.01 17.05 -4.25
N PHE A 52 1.67 17.67 -3.12
CA PHE A 52 0.87 17.05 -2.06
C PHE A 52 -0.44 17.79 -1.92
N VAL A 53 -1.55 17.06 -2.04
CA VAL A 53 -2.91 17.62 -1.95
C VAL A 53 -3.66 17.03 -0.77
N SER A 54 -4.41 17.87 -0.06
CA SER A 54 -5.25 17.46 1.07
C SER A 54 -6.62 16.92 0.63
N SER A 55 -7.08 17.34 -0.55
CA SER A 55 -8.28 16.86 -1.20
C SER A 55 -7.95 16.24 -2.55
N ARG A 56 -8.73 15.25 -2.94
CA ARG A 56 -8.63 14.62 -4.27
C ARG A 56 -8.68 15.65 -5.39
N ALA A 57 -7.67 15.61 -6.27
CA ALA A 57 -7.67 16.35 -7.52
C ALA A 57 -8.75 15.80 -8.48
N SER A 58 -9.52 16.69 -9.08
CA SER A 58 -10.50 16.36 -10.11
C SER A 58 -9.80 15.91 -11.41
N ASP A 59 -10.52 15.30 -12.35
CA ASP A 59 -9.91 14.91 -13.63
C ASP A 59 -9.56 16.16 -14.46
N GLU A 60 -10.25 17.26 -14.23
CA GLU A 60 -10.01 18.58 -14.83
C GLU A 60 -8.72 19.23 -14.32
N ASP A 61 -8.34 18.96 -13.07
CA ASP A 61 -7.08 19.42 -12.47
C ASP A 61 -5.87 18.62 -12.98
N LEU A 62 -6.11 17.44 -13.56
CA LEU A 62 -5.08 16.53 -14.03
C LEU A 62 -4.98 16.54 -15.56
N SER A 63 -3.80 16.18 -16.07
CA SER A 63 -3.61 16.00 -17.51
C SER A 63 -4.58 14.95 -18.07
N PRO A 64 -5.05 15.08 -19.34
CA PRO A 64 -5.87 14.07 -20.01
C PRO A 64 -5.27 12.66 -20.00
N SER A 65 -3.93 12.57 -19.89
CA SER A 65 -3.20 11.31 -19.76
C SER A 65 -2.62 11.17 -18.35
N HIS A 66 -3.45 10.76 -17.39
CA HIS A 66 -3.01 10.48 -16.03
C HIS A 66 -3.38 9.04 -15.60
N ILE A 67 -2.62 8.51 -14.65
CA ILE A 67 -2.84 7.20 -14.04
C ILE A 67 -3.22 7.42 -12.59
N ARG A 68 -4.38 6.91 -12.16
CA ARG A 68 -4.80 6.94 -10.75
C ARG A 68 -4.45 5.62 -10.09
N LEU A 69 -3.68 5.70 -9.01
CA LEU A 69 -3.37 4.56 -8.16
C LEU A 69 -4.14 4.69 -6.86
N PHE A 70 -5.08 3.77 -6.60
CA PHE A 70 -5.83 3.75 -5.36
C PHE A 70 -5.31 2.63 -4.46
N GLN A 71 -4.92 2.96 -3.23
CA GLN A 71 -4.40 1.97 -2.29
C GLN A 71 -5.48 1.05 -1.72
N GLU A 72 -6.72 1.55 -1.62
CA GLU A 72 -7.86 0.80 -1.13
C GLU A 72 -9.08 1.07 -2.02
N LYS A 73 -9.76 0.00 -2.46
CA LYS A 73 -10.99 0.14 -3.23
C LYS A 73 -12.11 0.58 -2.28
N SER A 74 -12.45 1.86 -2.32
CA SER A 74 -13.73 2.31 -1.77
C SER A 74 -14.84 1.78 -2.66
N GLN A 75 -15.81 1.04 -2.10
CA GLN A 75 -16.88 0.37 -2.85
C GLN A 75 -17.76 1.33 -3.69
N ASN A 76 -17.64 2.64 -3.48
CA ASN A 76 -18.40 3.69 -4.14
C ASN A 76 -17.65 4.43 -5.27
N GLU A 77 -16.43 4.02 -5.65
CA GLU A 77 -15.69 4.73 -6.70
C GLU A 77 -16.19 4.37 -8.10
N ARG A 78 -16.83 5.34 -8.76
CA ARG A 78 -17.13 5.30 -10.20
C ARG A 78 -15.82 5.50 -10.95
N GLN A 79 -15.47 4.52 -11.78
CA GLN A 79 -14.31 4.58 -12.66
C GLN A 79 -14.56 5.62 -13.76
N PRO A 80 -13.79 6.73 -13.84
CA PRO A 80 -13.93 7.68 -14.94
C PRO A 80 -13.46 7.06 -16.25
N ALA A 81 -14.12 7.40 -17.35
CA ALA A 81 -13.97 6.75 -18.66
C ALA A 81 -12.60 6.99 -19.36
N SER A 82 -11.81 7.97 -18.90
CA SER A 82 -10.57 8.41 -19.55
C SER A 82 -9.29 8.02 -18.80
N SER A 83 -9.39 7.53 -17.55
CA SER A 83 -8.24 7.34 -16.66
C SER A 83 -7.91 5.87 -16.49
N LYS A 84 -6.64 5.48 -16.68
CA LYS A 84 -6.18 4.13 -16.34
C LYS A 84 -6.09 4.04 -14.82
N THR A 85 -7.06 3.36 -14.21
CA THR A 85 -7.09 3.15 -12.76
C THR A 85 -6.41 1.82 -12.41
N LEU A 86 -5.42 1.89 -11.52
CA LEU A 86 -4.75 0.71 -10.97
C LEU A 86 -5.15 0.53 -9.50
N PHE A 87 -5.62 -0.68 -9.16
CA PHE A 87 -5.90 -1.11 -7.81
C PHE A 87 -4.91 -2.23 -7.46
N PRO A 88 -3.86 -1.97 -6.69
CA PRO A 88 -2.85 -2.97 -6.37
C PRO A 88 -3.41 -4.04 -5.42
N LEU A 89 -4.38 -3.72 -4.54
CA LEU A 89 -5.04 -4.67 -3.67
C LEU A 89 -6.55 -4.39 -3.56
N SER A 90 -7.36 -5.45 -3.59
CA SER A 90 -8.76 -5.37 -3.19
C SER A 90 -8.85 -5.50 -1.67
N SER A 91 -9.63 -4.64 -1.01
CA SER A 91 -9.85 -4.62 0.44
C SER A 91 -10.46 -5.92 1.00
N THR A 92 -10.81 -6.88 0.14
CA THR A 92 -11.43 -8.16 0.51
C THR A 92 -10.53 -9.38 0.28
N THR A 93 -9.25 -9.20 -0.08
CA THR A 93 -8.35 -10.34 -0.28
C THR A 93 -7.98 -10.97 1.05
N ARG A 94 -8.29 -12.26 1.22
CA ARG A 94 -7.80 -13.07 2.34
C ARG A 94 -6.43 -13.63 2.00
N SER A 95 -5.52 -13.67 2.97
CA SER A 95 -4.22 -14.31 2.79
C SER A 95 -4.17 -15.66 3.51
N VAL A 96 -3.53 -16.66 2.90
CA VAL A 96 -3.46 -18.03 3.40
C VAL A 96 -2.01 -18.45 3.53
N ALA A 97 -1.62 -18.97 4.69
CA ALA A 97 -0.33 -19.60 4.91
C ALA A 97 -0.46 -21.12 4.71
N ILE A 98 0.48 -21.72 3.98
CA ILE A 98 0.52 -23.17 3.74
C ILE A 98 1.81 -23.72 4.33
N VAL A 99 1.69 -24.70 5.23
CA VAL A 99 2.81 -25.41 5.85
C VAL A 99 2.88 -26.80 5.25
N ASP A 100 3.87 -27.04 4.38
CA ASP A 100 4.05 -28.33 3.72
C ASP A 100 4.82 -29.34 4.60
N ARG A 101 4.80 -30.62 4.21
CA ARG A 101 5.43 -31.74 4.93
C ARG A 101 6.92 -31.55 5.24
N THR A 102 7.63 -30.79 4.42
CA THR A 102 9.08 -30.55 4.57
C THR A 102 9.40 -29.31 5.39
N ALA A 103 8.39 -28.62 5.92
CA ALA A 103 8.60 -27.42 6.70
C ALA A 103 9.19 -27.74 8.08
N ASP A 104 10.10 -26.90 8.55
CA ASP A 104 10.43 -26.83 9.96
C ASP A 104 9.29 -26.14 10.70
N LEU A 105 8.60 -26.89 11.55
CA LEU A 105 7.43 -26.43 12.29
C LEU A 105 7.74 -25.23 13.19
N THR A 106 8.90 -25.21 13.82
CA THR A 106 9.24 -24.14 14.78
C THR A 106 9.41 -22.82 14.04
N SER A 107 10.22 -22.83 12.98
CA SER A 107 10.42 -21.68 12.11
C SER A 107 9.13 -21.23 11.42
N ALA A 108 8.29 -22.17 10.97
CA ALA A 108 7.02 -21.86 10.33
C ALA A 108 6.04 -21.21 11.32
N ALA A 109 5.92 -21.75 12.53
CA ALA A 109 5.05 -21.20 13.57
C ALA A 109 5.49 -19.78 13.98
N GLU A 110 6.80 -19.56 14.16
CA GLU A 110 7.35 -18.25 14.47
C GLU A 110 7.04 -17.25 13.35
N ALA A 111 7.34 -17.58 12.10
CA ALA A 111 7.10 -16.70 10.96
C ALA A 111 5.62 -16.34 10.80
N ILE A 112 4.72 -17.32 10.96
CA ILE A 112 3.26 -17.09 10.88
C ILE A 112 2.79 -16.20 12.03
N ALA A 113 3.24 -16.46 13.26
CA ALA A 113 2.90 -15.65 14.42
C ALA A 113 3.40 -14.20 14.25
N THR A 114 4.65 -14.02 13.83
CA THR A 114 5.20 -12.70 13.51
C THR A 114 4.38 -12.02 12.42
N ALA A 115 4.06 -12.69 11.32
CA ALA A 115 3.26 -12.09 10.25
C ALA A 115 1.84 -11.70 10.68
N ARG A 116 1.19 -12.50 11.54
CA ARG A 116 -0.17 -12.23 12.03
C ARG A 116 -0.22 -11.17 13.12
N PHE A 117 0.77 -11.13 14.02
CA PHE A 117 0.77 -10.20 15.15
C PHE A 117 1.55 -8.91 14.89
N ALA A 118 2.43 -8.89 13.88
CA ALA A 118 3.06 -7.66 13.43
C ALA A 118 1.97 -6.63 13.07
N TYR A 119 2.17 -5.39 13.54
CA TYR A 119 1.26 -4.26 13.29
C TYR A 119 -0.19 -4.52 13.74
N GLY A 120 -0.39 -5.38 14.75
CA GLY A 120 -1.70 -5.71 15.31
C GLY A 120 -2.60 -6.49 14.34
N GLY A 121 -2.02 -7.20 13.36
CA GLY A 121 -2.77 -8.01 12.40
C GLY A 121 -3.51 -7.23 11.32
N ASN A 122 -3.30 -5.92 11.23
CA ASN A 122 -3.93 -5.06 10.23
C ASN A 122 -3.15 -5.00 8.89
N SER A 123 -2.27 -5.96 8.64
CA SER A 123 -1.57 -6.07 7.36
C SER A 123 -2.45 -6.83 6.38
N PRO A 124 -2.57 -6.40 5.11
CA PRO A 124 -3.29 -7.17 4.09
C PRO A 124 -2.61 -8.51 3.76
N TYR A 125 -1.37 -8.70 4.19
CA TYR A 125 -0.62 -9.95 4.05
C TYR A 125 -0.58 -10.77 5.35
N ALA A 126 -1.26 -10.33 6.42
CA ALA A 126 -1.34 -11.10 7.64
C ALA A 126 -2.23 -12.34 7.40
N PRO A 127 -1.72 -13.57 7.59
CA PRO A 127 -2.44 -14.80 7.23
C PRO A 127 -3.76 -14.90 8.01
N ASP A 128 -4.87 -15.06 7.29
CA ASP A 128 -6.22 -15.26 7.85
C ASP A 128 -6.53 -16.73 8.11
N LEU A 129 -5.86 -17.61 7.36
CA LEU A 129 -6.01 -19.05 7.43
C LEU A 129 -4.64 -19.71 7.33
N VAL A 130 -4.41 -20.74 8.13
CA VAL A 130 -3.22 -21.58 8.06
C VAL A 130 -3.64 -22.99 7.70
N LEU A 131 -3.11 -23.52 6.60
CA LEU A 131 -3.31 -24.89 6.15
C LEU A 131 -2.03 -25.68 6.41
N VAL A 132 -2.11 -26.71 7.24
CA VAL A 132 -0.96 -27.53 7.63
C VAL A 132 -1.10 -28.92 7.04
N ASN A 133 -0.05 -29.39 6.39
CA ASN A 133 0.03 -30.75 5.87
C ASN A 133 0.00 -31.76 7.04
N GLU A 134 -0.87 -32.77 6.96
CA GLU A 134 -1.04 -33.79 8.00
C GLU A 134 0.23 -34.62 8.26
N PHE A 135 1.13 -34.74 7.27
CA PHE A 135 2.37 -35.50 7.36
C PHE A 135 3.58 -34.65 7.74
N VAL A 136 3.35 -33.46 8.29
CA VAL A 136 4.44 -32.63 8.81
C VAL A 136 5.14 -33.35 9.96
N LYS A 137 6.47 -33.36 9.93
CA LYS A 137 7.28 -34.09 10.91
C LYS A 137 7.29 -33.30 12.24
N SER A 138 6.75 -33.89 13.30
CA SER A 138 6.76 -33.32 14.66
C SER A 138 8.12 -33.43 15.32
#